data_AF-A0A7S3GNL3-F1
#
_entry.id   AF-A0A7S3GNL3-F1
#
_cell.length_a   1.000
_cell.length_b   1.000
_cell.length_c   1.000
_cell.angle_alpha   90.00
_cell.angle_beta   90.00
_cell.angle_gamma   90.00
#
_symmetry.space_group_name_H-M   'P 1'
#
loop_
_entity.id
_entity.type
_entity.pdbx_description
1 polymer ?
#
loop_
_entity_poly.entity_id
_entity_poly.type
_entity_poly.pdbx_seq_one_letter_code
_entity_poly.pdbx_strand_id
1 'polypeptide(L)'
;NEQNGHMLQIFVRRRFLDDIAYASAPYGDVDSTRHPISKWLGGDAATHYGQARVVANPTTFLSDKCVRMYSAHSDPEFHANRGQFQLELIKLLRPLLGEGKTRERVATTLYGGVLPAWWKDDAS
;
A
#
# COMPACT_ATOMS: atom_id res chain seq x y z
N ASN A 1 -6.52 -14.49 -27.95
CA ASN A 1 -5.44 -14.31 -26.97
C ASN A 1 -5.80 -13.18 -26.03
N GLU A 2 -6.47 -13.51 -24.93
CA GLU A 2 -6.70 -12.56 -23.85
C GLU A 2 -5.35 -12.29 -23.20
N GLN A 3 -4.84 -11.07 -23.34
CA GLN A 3 -3.75 -10.59 -22.52
C GLN A 3 -4.29 -10.53 -21.10
N ASN A 4 -3.83 -11.44 -20.24
CA ASN A 4 -4.12 -11.36 -18.82
C ASN A 4 -3.78 -9.93 -18.35
N GLY A 5 -4.61 -9.31 -17.52
CA GLY A 5 -4.38 -7.95 -17.00
C GLY A 5 -3.42 -7.97 -15.81
N HIS A 6 -2.79 -6.82 -15.52
CA HIS A 6 -2.11 -6.62 -14.24
C HIS A 6 -3.15 -6.33 -13.16
N MET A 7 -3.07 -7.02 -12.01
CA MET A 7 -4.00 -6.83 -10.92
C MET A 7 -3.25 -6.44 -9.65
N LEU A 8 -3.60 -5.29 -9.09
CA LEU A 8 -3.19 -4.89 -7.74
C LEU A 8 -4.34 -5.14 -6.77
N GLN A 9 -4.12 -6.02 -5.80
CA GLN A 9 -5.05 -6.26 -4.70
C GLN A 9 -4.52 -5.63 -3.42
N ILE A 10 -5.32 -4.75 -2.82
CA ILE A 10 -4.98 -4.07 -1.57
C ILE A 10 -5.96 -4.56 -0.51
N PHE A 11 -5.42 -5.21 0.52
CA PHE A 11 -6.18 -5.63 1.70
C PHE A 11 -5.92 -4.65 2.83
N VAL A 12 -6.99 -4.03 3.30
CA VAL A 12 -6.97 -3.09 4.42
C VAL A 12 -7.55 -3.78 5.64
N ARG A 13 -6.86 -3.73 6.79
CA ARG A 13 -7.50 -4.22 8.02
C ARG A 13 -8.64 -3.30 8.41
N ARG A 14 -9.82 -3.87 8.69
CA ARG A 14 -11.07 -3.13 8.98
C ARG A 14 -10.89 -1.94 9.93
N ARG A 15 -10.10 -2.09 10.99
CA ARG A 15 -9.88 -1.03 11.99
C ARG A 15 -9.21 0.24 11.46
N PHE A 16 -8.51 0.17 10.32
CA PHE A 16 -7.85 1.31 9.67
C PHE A 16 -8.63 1.82 8.46
N LEU A 17 -9.79 1.23 8.15
CA LEU A 17 -10.49 1.50 6.90
C LEU A 17 -10.91 2.97 6.78
N ASP A 18 -11.47 3.56 7.83
CA ASP A 18 -11.89 4.96 7.81
C ASP A 18 -10.71 5.95 7.92
N ASP A 19 -9.54 5.50 8.38
CA ASP A 19 -8.32 6.32 8.43
C ASP A 19 -7.67 6.47 7.05
N ILE A 20 -7.88 5.47 6.18
CA ILE A 20 -7.12 5.36 4.93
C ILE A 20 -7.99 5.32 3.70
N ALA A 21 -9.31 5.23 3.86
CA ALA A 21 -10.25 5.29 2.77
C ALA A 21 -11.49 6.11 3.14
N TYR A 22 -12.09 6.70 2.13
CA TYR A 22 -13.35 7.42 2.28
C TYR A 22 -14.27 7.15 1.10
N ALA A 23 -15.57 7.20 1.36
CA ALA A 23 -16.58 7.18 0.32
C ALA A 23 -16.51 8.50 -0.45
N SER A 24 -16.42 8.43 -1.78
CA SER A 24 -16.15 9.56 -2.65
C SER A 24 -17.25 9.72 -3.68
N ALA A 25 -17.63 10.97 -3.95
CA ALA A 25 -18.31 11.37 -5.18
C ALA A 25 -17.29 11.42 -6.35
N PRO A 26 -17.74 11.64 -7.60
CA PRO A 26 -16.84 11.93 -8.71
C PRO A 26 -15.85 13.05 -8.36
N TYR A 27 -14.65 13.01 -8.94
CA TYR A 27 -13.54 13.96 -8.70
C TYR A 27 -12.87 13.92 -7.33
N GLY A 28 -13.45 13.29 -6.31
CA GLY A 28 -12.78 13.08 -5.02
C GLY A 28 -13.43 13.74 -3.83
N ASP A 29 -14.60 14.36 -4.01
CA ASP A 29 -15.32 14.96 -2.90
C ASP A 29 -15.83 13.88 -1.94
N VAL A 30 -15.81 14.17 -0.65
CA VAL A 30 -16.30 13.24 0.37
C VAL A 30 -17.81 13.08 0.20
N ASP A 31 -18.25 11.84 0.02
CA ASP A 31 -19.66 11.48 0.05
C ASP A 31 -20.11 11.27 1.50
N SER A 32 -20.68 12.33 2.07
CA SER A 32 -21.15 12.35 3.46
C SER A 32 -22.28 11.36 3.74
N THR A 33 -23.03 10.94 2.72
CA THR A 33 -24.16 10.00 2.89
C THR A 33 -23.69 8.56 3.12
N ARG A 34 -22.47 8.24 2.67
CA ARG A 34 -21.84 6.91 2.81
C ARG A 34 -20.68 6.89 3.81
N HIS A 35 -20.42 8.01 4.48
CA HIS A 35 -19.38 8.13 5.49
C HIS A 35 -19.94 7.90 6.92
N PRO A 36 -19.22 7.21 7.83
CA PRO A 36 -17.94 6.54 7.63
C PRO A 36 -18.07 5.31 6.72
N ILE A 37 -17.09 5.11 5.83
CA ILE A 37 -17.14 4.10 4.78
C ILE A 37 -17.19 2.67 5.36
N SER A 38 -16.59 2.45 6.54
CA SER A 38 -16.63 1.15 7.22
C SER A 38 -18.04 0.72 7.65
N LYS A 39 -18.88 1.69 8.02
CA LYS A 39 -20.27 1.46 8.40
C LYS A 39 -21.11 1.16 7.17
N TRP A 40 -20.90 1.92 6.08
CA TRP A 40 -21.59 1.68 4.82
C TRP A 40 -21.26 0.31 4.23
N LEU A 41 -19.96 -0.05 4.15
CA LEU A 41 -19.52 -1.37 3.69
C LEU A 41 -19.95 -2.52 4.61
N GLY A 42 -20.05 -2.27 5.92
CA GLY A 42 -20.49 -3.27 6.89
C GLY A 42 -22.00 -3.40 7.04
N GLY A 43 -22.79 -2.50 6.46
CA GLY A 43 -24.23 -2.41 6.64
C GLY A 43 -25.05 -3.31 5.71
N ASP A 44 -24.40 -4.20 4.95
CA ASP A 44 -25.02 -5.01 3.89
C ASP A 44 -25.81 -4.16 2.87
N ALA A 45 -25.43 -2.88 2.77
CA ALA A 45 -26.00 -1.95 1.82
C ALA A 45 -25.55 -2.35 0.41
N ALA A 46 -26.36 -1.99 -0.58
CA ALA A 46 -26.06 -2.31 -1.97
C ALA A 46 -24.78 -1.56 -2.41
N THR A 47 -23.63 -2.23 -2.38
CA THR A 47 -22.30 -1.68 -2.72
C THR A 47 -22.05 -1.55 -4.24
N HIS A 48 -23.11 -1.71 -5.04
CA HIS A 48 -23.05 -1.66 -6.50
C HIS A 48 -22.88 -0.25 -7.06
N TYR A 49 -22.93 0.79 -6.22
CA TYR A 49 -22.82 2.18 -6.63
C TYR A 49 -21.88 2.99 -5.73
N GLY A 50 -21.46 4.14 -6.26
CA GLY A 50 -20.53 5.04 -5.60
C GLY A 50 -19.07 4.66 -5.83
N GLN A 51 -18.18 5.54 -5.39
CA GLN A 51 -16.74 5.33 -5.44
C GLN A 51 -16.17 5.32 -4.02
N ALA A 52 -15.05 4.64 -3.84
CA ALA A 52 -14.20 4.73 -2.66
C ALA A 52 -12.82 5.18 -3.12
N ARG A 53 -12.19 6.05 -2.36
CA ARG A 53 -10.80 6.47 -2.59
C ARG A 53 -9.95 6.04 -1.42
N VAL A 54 -8.73 5.62 -1.73
CA VAL A 54 -7.74 5.20 -0.76
C VAL A 54 -6.65 6.27 -0.69
N VAL A 55 -6.37 6.76 0.51
CA VAL A 55 -5.31 7.72 0.78
C VAL A 55 -4.01 6.95 0.98
N ALA A 56 -3.11 7.05 0.01
CA ALA A 56 -1.83 6.34 0.01
C ALA A 56 -0.80 7.01 0.94
N ASN A 57 -1.01 6.91 2.26
CA ASN A 57 -0.03 7.36 3.25
C ASN A 57 1.10 6.31 3.37
N PRO A 58 2.38 6.68 3.14
CA PRO A 58 3.52 5.78 3.25
C PRO A 58 3.62 5.05 4.60
N THR A 59 3.34 5.72 5.72
CA THR A 59 3.40 5.11 7.06
C THR A 59 2.44 3.94 7.22
N THR A 60 1.29 4.01 6.55
CA THR A 60 0.27 2.95 6.57
C THR A 60 0.62 1.85 5.56
N PHE A 61 0.97 2.23 4.33
CA PHE A 61 1.19 1.31 3.22
C PHE A 61 2.49 0.50 3.33
N LEU A 62 3.46 1.00 4.08
CA LEU A 62 4.70 0.28 4.39
C LEU A 62 4.58 -0.63 5.63
N SER A 63 3.44 -0.63 6.33
CA SER A 63 3.22 -1.45 7.52
C SER A 63 2.25 -2.60 7.26
N ASP A 64 2.73 -3.83 7.38
CA ASP A 64 1.95 -5.07 7.26
C ASP A 64 0.85 -5.21 8.34
N LYS A 65 0.97 -4.43 9.42
CA LYS A 65 -0.02 -4.30 10.48
C LYS A 65 -1.23 -3.51 10.03
N CYS A 66 -1.12 -2.70 8.98
CA CYS A 66 -2.18 -1.81 8.50
C CYS A 66 -2.74 -2.27 7.14
N VAL A 67 -1.86 -2.45 6.15
CA VAL A 67 -2.21 -2.80 4.76
C VAL A 67 -1.38 -3.98 4.30
N ARG A 68 -1.97 -4.87 3.50
CA ARG A 68 -1.24 -5.90 2.73
C ARG A 68 -1.53 -5.72 1.25
N MET A 69 -0.47 -5.64 0.46
CA MET A 69 -0.58 -5.49 -0.99
C MET A 69 -0.10 -6.77 -1.69
N TYR A 70 -0.92 -7.25 -2.62
CA TYR A 70 -0.55 -8.33 -3.52
C TYR A 70 -0.62 -7.81 -4.95
N SER A 71 0.50 -7.90 -5.66
CA SER A 71 0.59 -7.54 -7.07
C SER A 71 0.63 -8.84 -7.89
N ALA A 72 -0.37 -9.07 -8.71
CA ALA A 72 -0.35 -10.09 -9.75
C ALA A 72 -0.02 -9.43 -11.09
N HIS A 73 0.94 -10.02 -11.80
CA HIS A 73 1.36 -9.55 -13.11
C HIS A 73 1.08 -10.68 -14.09
N SER A 74 0.47 -10.34 -15.19
CA SER A 74 0.03 -11.27 -16.22
C SER A 74 1.12 -11.76 -17.15
N ASP A 75 2.23 -11.02 -17.23
CA ASP A 75 3.42 -11.45 -17.95
C ASP A 75 4.05 -12.65 -17.21
N PRO A 76 4.03 -13.85 -17.81
CA PRO A 76 4.60 -15.05 -17.20
C PRO A 76 6.10 -14.91 -16.96
N GLU A 77 6.82 -14.17 -17.81
CA GLU A 77 8.26 -13.94 -17.67
C GLU A 77 8.53 -13.07 -16.45
N PHE A 78 7.83 -11.94 -16.31
CA PHE A 78 7.94 -11.11 -15.13
C PHE A 78 7.51 -11.84 -13.86
N HIS A 79 6.41 -12.60 -13.90
CA HIS A 79 5.90 -13.30 -12.72
C HIS A 79 6.85 -14.40 -12.25
N ALA A 80 7.38 -15.21 -13.17
CA ALA A 80 8.37 -16.24 -12.88
C ALA A 80 9.68 -15.65 -12.34
N ASN A 81 10.10 -14.50 -12.87
CA ASN A 81 11.37 -13.86 -12.51
C ASN A 81 11.23 -12.82 -11.38
N ARG A 82 10.03 -12.58 -10.83
CA ARG A 82 9.79 -11.52 -9.84
C ARG A 82 10.68 -11.64 -8.61
N GLY A 83 10.85 -12.86 -8.09
CA GLY A 83 11.73 -13.11 -6.95
C GLY A 83 13.19 -12.77 -7.25
N GLN A 84 13.69 -13.18 -8.42
CA GLN A 84 15.04 -12.87 -8.87
C GLN A 84 15.22 -11.36 -9.07
N PHE A 85 14.26 -10.69 -9.70
CA PHE A 85 14.27 -9.24 -9.87
C PHE A 85 14.37 -8.52 -8.51
N GLN A 86 13.59 -8.94 -7.52
CA GLN A 86 13.65 -8.35 -6.17
C GLN A 86 15.02 -8.58 -5.51
N LEU A 87 15.60 -9.76 -5.66
CA LEU A 87 16.94 -10.06 -5.13
C LEU A 87 18.03 -9.21 -5.80
N GLU A 88 18.01 -9.09 -7.12
CA GLU A 88 18.98 -8.27 -7.86
C GLU A 88 18.78 -6.78 -7.55
N LEU A 89 17.54 -6.33 -7.39
CA LEU A 89 17.25 -4.95 -6.96
C LEU A 89 17.78 -4.68 -5.55
N ILE A 90 17.56 -5.60 -4.60
CA ILE A 90 18.13 -5.49 -3.25
C ILE A 90 19.66 -5.44 -3.33
N LYS A 91 20.28 -6.29 -4.15
CA LYS A 91 21.74 -6.32 -4.34
C LYS A 91 22.27 -5.02 -4.94
N LEU A 92 21.58 -4.46 -5.94
CA LEU A 92 21.92 -3.18 -6.56
C LEU A 92 21.81 -2.02 -5.58
N LEU A 93 20.79 -2.03 -4.72
CA LEU A 93 20.56 -1.00 -3.73
C LEU A 93 21.42 -1.18 -2.46
N ARG A 94 21.98 -2.37 -2.23
CA ARG A 94 22.74 -2.71 -1.02
C ARG A 94 23.93 -1.79 -0.77
N PRO A 95 24.75 -1.37 -1.75
CA PRO A 95 25.82 -0.41 -1.51
C PRO A 95 25.31 0.96 -1.11
N LEU A 96 24.15 1.39 -1.66
CA LEU A 96 23.53 2.68 -1.36
C LEU A 96 22.83 2.68 0.01
N LEU A 97 22.27 1.54 0.40
CA LEU A 97 21.54 1.34 1.66
C LEU A 97 22.35 0.50 2.65
N GLY A 98 23.66 0.38 2.47
CA GLY A 98 24.53 -0.50 3.25
C GLY A 98 24.88 0.08 4.62
N GLU A 99 24.88 1.41 4.73
CA GLU A 99 25.12 2.13 5.97
C GLU A 99 23.81 2.43 6.71
N GLY A 100 23.77 2.13 8.01
CA GLY A 100 22.60 2.38 8.86
C GLY A 100 22.16 3.85 8.85
N LYS A 101 23.10 4.80 8.86
CA LYS A 101 22.80 6.24 8.77
C LYS A 101 22.11 6.62 7.45
N THR A 102 22.50 5.99 6.34
CA THR A 102 21.87 6.24 5.04
C THR A 102 20.48 5.64 4.99
N ARG A 103 20.29 4.43 5.55
CA ARG A 103 18.97 3.82 5.71
C ARG A 103 18.05 4.65 6.59
N GLU A 104 18.55 5.14 7.71
CA GLU A 104 17.81 6.01 8.64
C GLU A 104 17.38 7.32 7.96
N ARG A 105 18.28 7.96 7.21
CA ARG A 105 17.98 9.18 6.45
C ARG A 105 16.91 8.93 5.37
N VAL A 106 17.05 7.84 4.62
CA VAL A 106 16.08 7.46 3.58
C VAL A 106 14.72 7.15 4.21
N ALA A 107 14.70 6.35 5.28
CA ALA A 107 13.47 6.03 6.00
C ALA A 107 12.81 7.28 6.59
N THR A 108 13.58 8.18 7.20
CA THR A 108 13.08 9.48 7.69
C THR A 108 12.39 10.26 6.58
N THR A 109 13.00 10.30 5.39
CA THR A 109 12.42 10.99 4.22
C THR A 109 11.13 10.32 3.75
N LEU A 110 11.13 8.98 3.66
CA LEU A 110 9.96 8.20 3.24
C LEU A 110 8.77 8.33 4.21
N TYR A 111 9.03 8.53 5.49
CA TYR A 111 8.01 8.68 6.53
C TYR A 111 7.65 10.14 6.85
N GLY A 112 8.04 11.10 5.99
CA GLY A 112 7.60 12.49 6.14
C GLY A 112 8.38 13.30 7.19
N GLY A 113 9.64 12.93 7.44
CA GLY A 113 10.58 13.69 8.27
C GLY A 113 10.74 13.19 9.71
N VAL A 114 9.91 12.25 10.17
CA VAL A 114 10.02 11.65 11.51
C VAL A 114 9.89 10.14 11.39
N LEU A 115 10.86 9.41 11.96
CA LEU A 115 10.80 7.96 11.99
C LEU A 115 9.70 7.47 12.94
N PRO A 116 8.88 6.48 12.54
CA PRO A 116 7.93 5.86 13.44
C PRO A 116 8.64 5.16 14.61
N ALA A 117 8.06 5.19 15.82
CA ALA A 117 8.64 4.57 17.02
C ALA A 117 8.84 3.05 16.93
N TRP A 118 8.20 2.40 15.95
CA TRP A 118 8.34 0.97 15.68
C TRP A 118 9.40 0.66 14.63
N TRP A 119 9.98 1.66 13.95
CA TRP A 119 11.02 1.44 12.96
C TRP A 119 12.30 0.95 13.63
N LYS A 120 12.92 -0.06 13.04
CA LYS A 120 14.20 -0.62 13.45
C LYS A 120 15.06 -0.80 12.21
N ASP A 121 16.35 -0.56 12.36
CA ASP A 121 17.30 -0.90 11.32
C ASP A 121 17.59 -2.41 11.38
N ASP A 122 16.74 -3.20 10.71
CA ASP A 122 16.82 -4.68 10.73
C ASP A 122 17.93 -5.25 9.82
N ALA A 123 18.85 -4.41 9.34
CA ALA A 123 20.00 -4.83 8.54
C ALA A 123 21.23 -5.07 9.44
N SER A 124 21.15 -6.11 10.26
CA SER A 124 22.29 -6.76 10.92
C SER A 124 22.45 -8.18 10.40
#